data_AF-A0AA88F3J5-F1
#
_entry.id   AF-A0AA88F3J5-F1
#
_cell.length_a   1.000
_cell.length_b   1.000
_cell.length_c   1.000
_cell.angle_alpha   90.00
_cell.angle_beta   90.00
_cell.angle_gamma   90.00
#
_symmetry.space_group_name_H-M   'P 1'
#
loop_
_entity.id
_entity.type
_entity.pdbx_description
1 polymer ?
#
loop_
_entity_poly.entity_id
_entity_poly.type
_entity_poly.pdbx_seq_one_letter_code
_entity_poly.pdbx_strand_id
1 'polypeptide(L)'
;MKLMKGSEPSFMTAEEAAQRKGYAALSELELRNGLESVLRDRHPDARVVHELVMGAREVRADVVAIGTGHIAAVEVKGAYDNVSRLMHQVGMFQLCVPEVWICCAKEHAEDARLIRHLLPSVGLIVGTNLDKHYHRGGNPDPVILEIDAEPVPRQVVPEMMLEMLWAEELRNACCSLRIPVTSNTTRPKCIAAILDQAGPEQIIAVTCRQLRARNALWRADQPILEVSA
;
A
#
# COMPACT_ATOMS: atom_id res chain seq x y z
N MET A 1 20.33 3.23 -19.60
CA MET A 1 20.02 4.03 -18.40
C MET A 1 18.65 3.61 -17.91
N LYS A 2 18.53 2.94 -16.75
CA LYS A 2 17.21 2.69 -16.15
C LYS A 2 16.75 4.01 -15.52
N LEU A 3 15.62 4.53 -15.95
CA LEU A 3 15.02 5.76 -15.40
C LEU A 3 14.70 5.63 -13.91
N MET A 4 14.54 4.40 -13.41
CA MET A 4 14.19 4.10 -12.02
C MET A 4 14.94 2.87 -11.51
N LYS A 5 15.36 2.90 -10.23
CA LYS A 5 16.04 1.78 -9.57
C LYS A 5 14.98 0.79 -9.05
N GLY A 6 15.07 -0.46 -9.50
CA GLY A 6 14.16 -1.54 -9.05
C GLY A 6 14.29 -1.81 -7.55
N SER A 7 13.22 -2.37 -6.97
CA SER A 7 13.24 -2.85 -5.59
C SER A 7 14.08 -4.13 -5.49
N GLU A 8 14.67 -4.39 -4.34
CA GLU A 8 15.27 -5.71 -4.08
C GLU A 8 14.14 -6.68 -3.71
N PRO A 9 14.19 -7.95 -4.15
CA PRO A 9 13.24 -8.96 -3.69
C PRO A 9 13.38 -9.14 -2.17
N SER A 10 12.29 -8.90 -1.45
CA SER A 10 12.26 -9.03 0.01
C SER A 10 11.97 -10.48 0.38
N PHE A 11 12.99 -11.17 0.89
CA PHE A 11 12.89 -12.51 1.47
C PHE A 11 12.90 -12.45 3.01
N MET A 12 12.24 -11.46 3.61
CA MET A 12 12.14 -11.35 5.08
C MET A 12 10.75 -11.77 5.53
N THR A 13 10.69 -12.67 6.51
CA THR A 13 9.45 -13.15 7.12
C THR A 13 8.89 -12.13 8.12
N ALA A 14 7.59 -12.23 8.43
CA ALA A 14 6.94 -11.33 9.39
C ALA A 14 7.54 -11.41 10.81
N GLU A 15 8.03 -12.59 11.22
CA GLU A 15 8.72 -12.80 12.51
C GLU A 15 10.09 -12.11 12.54
N GLU A 16 10.86 -12.19 11.45
CA GLU A 16 12.16 -11.51 11.34
C GLU A 16 12.01 -9.98 11.36
N ALA A 17 10.93 -9.46 10.75
CA ALA A 17 10.61 -8.04 10.80
C ALA A 17 10.24 -7.60 12.24
N ALA A 18 9.44 -8.40 12.96
CA ALA A 18 9.02 -8.11 14.33
C ALA A 18 10.18 -8.14 15.35
N GLN A 19 11.26 -8.87 15.05
CA GLN A 19 12.44 -8.97 15.93
C GLN A 19 13.50 -7.89 15.69
N ARG A 20 13.29 -6.96 14.74
CA ARG A 20 14.27 -5.90 14.48
C ARG A 20 14.43 -5.00 15.71
N LYS A 21 15.67 -4.97 16.23
CA LYS A 21 16.08 -4.08 17.32
C LYS A 21 16.94 -2.96 16.74
N GLY A 22 16.60 -1.71 17.07
CA GLY A 22 17.41 -0.54 16.70
C GLY A 22 16.56 0.69 16.42
N TYR A 23 17.21 1.86 16.45
CA TYR A 23 16.55 3.16 16.31
C TYR A 23 15.81 3.34 14.98
N ALA A 24 16.29 2.72 13.89
CA ALA A 24 15.62 2.72 12.60
C ALA A 24 14.28 1.97 12.64
N ALA A 25 14.25 0.77 13.22
CA ALA A 25 13.04 -0.04 13.32
C ALA A 25 11.99 0.61 14.24
N LEU A 26 12.43 1.22 15.34
CA LEU A 26 11.52 1.95 16.23
C LEU A 26 10.97 3.21 15.56
N SER A 27 11.80 3.94 14.79
CA SER A 27 11.36 5.13 14.06
C SER A 27 10.27 4.80 13.03
N GLU A 28 10.47 3.74 12.26
CA GLU A 28 9.50 3.25 11.28
C GLU A 28 8.21 2.76 11.95
N LEU A 29 8.33 2.05 13.09
CA LEU A 29 7.18 1.53 13.83
C LEU A 29 6.27 2.64 14.36
N GLU A 30 6.83 3.71 14.93
CA GLU A 30 6.04 4.83 15.44
C GLU A 30 5.28 5.55 14.31
N LEU A 31 5.93 5.78 13.15
CA LEU A 31 5.24 6.34 11.98
C LEU A 31 4.10 5.43 11.52
N ARG A 32 4.33 4.12 11.45
CA ARG A 32 3.29 3.15 11.05
C ARG A 32 2.11 3.16 12.01
N ASN A 33 2.35 3.18 13.32
CA ASN A 33 1.29 3.20 14.33
C ASN A 33 0.45 4.49 14.24
N GLY A 34 1.10 5.66 14.12
CA GLY A 34 0.39 6.92 13.92
C GLY A 34 -0.41 6.92 12.61
N LEU A 35 0.18 6.39 11.54
CA LEU A 35 -0.44 6.31 10.21
C LEU A 35 -1.67 5.41 10.21
N GLU A 36 -1.64 4.29 10.93
CA GLU A 36 -2.81 3.44 11.10
C GLU A 36 -3.98 4.23 11.69
N SER A 37 -3.75 5.06 12.72
CA SER A 37 -4.80 5.93 13.27
C SER A 37 -5.39 6.87 12.22
N VAL A 38 -4.52 7.53 11.43
CA VAL A 38 -4.96 8.42 10.35
C VAL A 38 -5.82 7.68 9.32
N LEU A 39 -5.41 6.47 8.92
CA LEU A 39 -6.15 5.65 7.96
C LEU A 39 -7.48 5.16 8.52
N ARG A 40 -7.56 4.83 9.82
CA ARG A 40 -8.82 4.42 10.47
C ARG A 40 -9.82 5.56 10.55
N ASP A 41 -9.36 6.77 10.88
CA ASP A 41 -10.23 7.94 10.94
C ASP A 41 -10.81 8.26 9.56
N ARG A 42 -10.00 8.10 8.50
CA ARG A 42 -10.41 8.36 7.10
C ARG A 42 -11.24 7.25 6.49
N HIS A 43 -10.91 6.01 6.81
CA HIS A 43 -11.50 4.81 6.23
C HIS A 43 -11.87 3.82 7.33
N PRO A 44 -12.90 4.12 8.14
CA PRO A 44 -13.26 3.32 9.32
C PRO A 44 -13.62 1.87 8.99
N ASP A 45 -14.21 1.63 7.81
CA ASP A 45 -14.63 0.30 7.36
C ASP A 45 -13.55 -0.44 6.53
N ALA A 46 -12.40 0.19 6.33
CA ALA A 46 -11.31 -0.41 5.57
C ALA A 46 -10.58 -1.47 6.37
N ARG A 47 -10.19 -2.53 5.66
CA ARG A 47 -9.20 -3.47 6.15
C ARG A 47 -7.81 -2.86 5.97
N VAL A 48 -7.04 -2.77 7.05
CA VAL A 48 -5.64 -2.32 6.98
C VAL A 48 -4.74 -3.55 6.87
N VAL A 49 -3.86 -3.52 5.88
CA VAL A 49 -2.86 -4.57 5.62
C VAL A 49 -1.50 -3.93 5.44
N HIS A 50 -0.44 -4.59 5.89
CA HIS A 50 0.93 -4.13 5.69
C HIS A 50 1.58 -4.89 4.53
N GLU A 51 2.65 -4.34 3.98
CA GLU A 51 3.53 -5.03 3.03
C GLU A 51 2.77 -5.66 1.82
N LEU A 52 1.82 -4.92 1.23
CA LEU A 52 1.05 -5.40 0.09
C LEU A 52 1.87 -5.33 -1.20
N VAL A 53 2.14 -6.47 -1.81
CA VAL A 53 2.87 -6.56 -3.09
C VAL A 53 2.00 -6.02 -4.22
N MET A 54 2.56 -5.13 -5.04
CA MET A 54 1.88 -4.49 -6.17
C MET A 54 2.87 -4.15 -7.30
N GLY A 55 2.39 -3.48 -8.36
CA GLY A 55 3.25 -3.05 -9.46
C GLY A 55 3.85 -4.23 -10.25
N ALA A 56 3.04 -5.22 -10.62
CA ALA A 56 3.51 -6.47 -11.22
C ALA A 56 4.59 -7.20 -10.38
N ARG A 57 4.51 -7.07 -9.05
CA ARG A 57 5.44 -7.63 -8.05
C ARG A 57 6.81 -6.95 -7.98
N GLU A 58 6.95 -5.78 -8.60
CA GLU A 58 8.19 -4.99 -8.54
C GLU A 58 8.28 -4.14 -7.26
N VAL A 59 7.16 -3.84 -6.61
CA VAL A 59 7.11 -2.96 -5.42
C VAL A 59 6.16 -3.50 -4.37
N ARG A 60 6.26 -2.98 -3.15
CA ARG A 60 5.43 -3.38 -2.02
C ARG A 60 5.11 -2.15 -1.19
N ALA A 61 3.83 -1.87 -0.99
CA ALA A 61 3.41 -0.75 -0.14
C ALA A 61 3.46 -1.15 1.32
N ASP A 62 3.97 -0.24 2.14
CA ASP A 62 4.20 -0.45 3.56
C ASP A 62 2.90 -0.62 4.34
N VAL A 63 1.91 0.24 4.08
CA VAL A 63 0.57 0.19 4.71
C VAL A 63 -0.49 0.46 3.64
N VAL A 64 -1.57 -0.32 3.64
CA VAL A 64 -2.67 -0.17 2.69
C VAL A 64 -4.01 -0.27 3.41
N ALA A 65 -4.89 0.71 3.19
CA ALA A 65 -6.28 0.66 3.63
C ALA A 65 -7.18 0.26 2.45
N ILE A 66 -7.95 -0.82 2.63
CA ILE A 66 -8.79 -1.42 1.59
C ILE A 66 -10.26 -1.34 2.02
N GLY A 67 -11.00 -0.39 1.43
CA GLY A 67 -12.45 -0.27 1.57
C GLY A 67 -13.21 -1.17 0.58
N THR A 68 -14.52 -0.99 0.47
CA THR A 68 -15.38 -1.76 -0.47
C THR A 68 -15.21 -1.37 -1.94
N GLY A 69 -14.83 -0.13 -2.21
CA GLY A 69 -14.64 0.42 -3.55
C GLY A 69 -13.49 1.42 -3.65
N HIS A 70 -12.57 1.41 -2.68
CA HIS A 70 -11.46 2.34 -2.61
C HIS A 70 -10.24 1.68 -1.96
N ILE A 71 -9.04 2.03 -2.44
CA ILE A 71 -7.78 1.54 -1.89
C ILE A 71 -6.82 2.72 -1.75
N ALA A 72 -6.28 2.92 -0.55
CA ALA A 72 -5.22 3.88 -0.27
C ALA A 72 -3.93 3.11 0.07
N ALA A 73 -2.84 3.36 -0.67
CA ALA A 73 -1.52 2.79 -0.39
C ALA A 73 -0.56 3.86 0.12
N VAL A 74 0.24 3.51 1.11
CA VAL A 74 1.19 4.41 1.75
C VAL A 74 2.58 3.80 1.76
N GLU A 75 3.58 4.56 1.31
CA GLU A 75 4.99 4.26 1.56
C GLU A 75 5.45 5.00 2.82
N VAL A 76 6.11 4.29 3.73
CA VAL A 76 6.66 4.84 4.97
C VAL A 76 8.18 5.01 4.86
N LYS A 77 8.70 6.15 5.34
CA LYS A 77 10.14 6.41 5.43
C LYS A 77 10.51 7.01 6.78
N GLY A 78 11.11 6.19 7.65
CA GLY A 78 11.70 6.62 8.92
C GLY A 78 12.97 7.44 8.71
N ALA A 79 13.48 8.09 9.77
CA ALA A 79 14.56 9.07 9.70
C ALA A 79 15.94 8.54 9.20
N TYR A 80 16.07 7.23 9.08
CA TYR A 80 17.29 6.55 8.65
C TYR A 80 17.16 5.90 7.26
N ASP A 81 16.01 6.03 6.62
CA ASP A 81 15.74 5.33 5.37
C ASP A 81 16.44 5.96 4.17
N ASN A 82 16.67 5.11 3.16
CA ASN A 82 17.13 5.56 1.86
C ASN A 82 15.93 5.83 0.96
N VAL A 83 15.78 7.07 0.51
CA VAL A 83 14.66 7.53 -0.33
C VAL A 83 14.94 7.50 -1.83
N SER A 84 16.08 6.98 -2.28
CA SER A 84 16.46 6.95 -3.71
C SER A 84 15.50 6.14 -4.60
N ARG A 85 14.65 5.28 -4.01
CA ARG A 85 13.62 4.51 -4.72
C ARG A 85 12.20 5.06 -4.53
N LEU A 86 12.02 6.07 -3.69
CA LEU A 86 10.69 6.52 -3.26
C LEU A 86 9.81 6.91 -4.45
N MET A 87 10.36 7.66 -5.41
CA MET A 87 9.64 8.06 -6.62
C MET A 87 9.17 6.86 -7.45
N HIS A 88 10.01 5.82 -7.58
CA HIS A 88 9.65 4.59 -8.29
C HIS A 88 8.53 3.86 -7.59
N GLN A 89 8.62 3.72 -6.26
CA GLN A 89 7.62 3.04 -5.45
C GLN A 89 6.26 3.70 -5.58
N VAL A 90 6.16 5.00 -5.28
CA VAL A 90 4.88 5.72 -5.35
C VAL A 90 4.36 5.86 -6.78
N GLY A 91 5.24 5.99 -7.77
CA GLY A 91 4.86 5.99 -9.18
C GLY A 91 4.21 4.67 -9.61
N MET A 92 4.74 3.54 -9.13
CA MET A 92 4.14 2.22 -9.39
C MET A 92 2.83 2.02 -8.61
N PHE A 93 2.71 2.55 -7.39
CA PHE A 93 1.46 2.49 -6.61
C PHE A 93 0.33 3.22 -7.33
N GLN A 94 0.63 4.36 -7.95
CA GLN A 94 -0.35 5.15 -8.72
C GLN A 94 -0.96 4.41 -9.92
N LEU A 95 -0.29 3.36 -10.42
CA LEU A 95 -0.86 2.50 -11.45
C LEU A 95 -1.84 1.48 -10.87
N CYS A 96 -1.66 1.10 -9.60
CA CYS A 96 -2.35 -0.01 -8.96
C CYS A 96 -3.57 0.43 -8.14
N VAL A 97 -3.51 1.59 -7.49
CA VAL A 97 -4.53 2.06 -6.53
C VAL A 97 -4.89 3.53 -6.76
N PRO A 98 -6.12 3.94 -6.45
CA PRO A 98 -6.57 5.31 -6.73
C PRO A 98 -5.91 6.35 -5.83
N GLU A 99 -5.61 6.01 -4.57
CA GLU A 99 -5.06 6.93 -3.58
C GLU A 99 -3.67 6.48 -3.11
N VAL A 100 -2.70 7.39 -3.16
CA VAL A 100 -1.30 7.11 -2.82
C VAL A 100 -0.74 8.19 -1.90
N TRP A 101 -0.03 7.76 -0.86
CA TRP A 101 0.59 8.63 0.12
C TRP A 101 2.08 8.32 0.30
N ILE A 102 2.81 9.36 0.70
CA ILE A 102 4.10 9.23 1.37
C ILE A 102 3.89 9.63 2.83
N CYS A 103 4.31 8.79 3.77
CA CYS A 103 4.40 9.12 5.19
C CYS A 103 5.87 9.07 5.61
N CYS A 104 6.46 10.20 5.96
CA CYS A 104 7.90 10.25 6.21
C CYS A 104 8.28 11.06 7.45
N ALA A 105 9.41 10.73 8.06
CA ALA A 105 10.04 11.59 9.06
C ALA A 105 10.49 12.92 8.43
N LYS A 106 10.57 13.98 9.24
CA LYS A 106 10.96 15.34 8.82
C LYS A 106 12.25 15.39 7.97
N GLU A 107 13.19 14.49 8.20
CA GLU A 107 14.46 14.38 7.46
C GLU A 107 14.28 14.13 5.96
N HIS A 108 13.13 13.58 5.55
CA HIS A 108 12.82 13.24 4.17
C HIS A 108 11.74 14.14 3.55
N ALA A 109 11.28 15.16 4.28
CA ALA A 109 10.17 16.01 3.85
C ALA A 109 10.48 16.74 2.53
N GLU A 110 11.69 17.27 2.35
CA GLU A 110 12.06 17.99 1.11
C GLU A 110 12.08 17.07 -0.12
N ASP A 111 12.64 15.87 0.00
CA ASP A 111 12.62 14.87 -1.08
C ASP A 111 11.18 14.45 -1.41
N ALA A 112 10.34 14.26 -0.39
CA ALA A 112 8.94 13.92 -0.57
C ALA A 112 8.14 15.05 -1.22
N ARG A 113 8.41 16.31 -0.86
CA ARG A 113 7.81 17.51 -1.50
C ARG A 113 8.23 17.64 -2.96
N LEU A 114 9.49 17.36 -3.28
CA LEU A 114 9.97 17.33 -4.67
C LEU A 114 9.28 16.23 -5.48
N ILE A 115 9.16 15.02 -4.93
CA ILE A 115 8.42 13.92 -5.58
C ILE A 115 6.96 14.32 -5.80
N ARG A 116 6.31 14.93 -4.81
CA ARG A 116 4.95 15.45 -4.94
C ARG A 116 4.84 16.52 -6.02
N HIS A 117 5.81 17.42 -6.15
CA HIS A 117 5.80 18.41 -7.23
C HIS A 117 5.75 17.73 -8.61
N LEU A 118 6.46 16.61 -8.76
CA LEU A 118 6.47 15.81 -9.99
C LEU A 118 5.24 14.90 -10.13
N LEU A 119 4.67 14.46 -9.01
CA LEU A 119 3.50 13.57 -8.91
C LEU A 119 2.43 14.21 -8.02
N PRO A 120 1.72 15.26 -8.50
CA PRO A 120 0.84 16.11 -7.67
C PRO A 120 -0.41 15.42 -7.12
N SER A 121 -0.67 14.18 -7.52
CA SER A 121 -1.73 13.35 -6.93
C SER A 121 -1.30 12.58 -5.68
N VAL A 122 0.01 12.50 -5.37
CA VAL A 122 0.51 11.82 -4.17
C VAL A 122 0.33 12.71 -2.93
N GLY A 123 -0.39 12.22 -1.93
CA GLY A 123 -0.51 12.89 -0.62
C GLY A 123 0.77 12.79 0.19
N LEU A 124 0.95 13.72 1.14
CA LEU A 124 2.14 13.79 1.99
C LEU A 124 1.76 13.97 3.45
N ILE A 125 2.24 13.06 4.29
CA ILE A 125 2.20 13.12 5.74
C ILE A 125 3.63 13.22 6.25
N VAL A 126 3.88 14.20 7.12
CA VAL A 126 5.19 14.42 7.74
C VAL A 126 5.08 14.15 9.23
N GLY A 127 5.89 13.21 9.71
CA GLY A 127 6.07 12.93 11.13
C GLY A 127 7.10 13.88 11.73
N THR A 128 6.66 14.67 12.71
CA THR A 128 7.51 15.50 13.57
C THR A 128 7.76 14.79 14.90
N ASN A 129 8.68 15.34 15.70
CA ASN A 129 9.17 14.73 16.94
C ASN A 129 9.74 13.32 16.73
N LEU A 130 10.44 13.07 15.63
CA LEU A 130 10.96 11.75 15.30
C LEU A 130 12.36 11.84 14.71
N ASP A 131 13.26 12.52 15.43
CA ASP A 131 14.62 12.72 14.97
C ASP A 131 15.54 11.52 15.25
N LYS A 132 16.76 11.58 14.71
CA LYS A 132 17.81 10.56 14.90
C LYS A 132 18.27 10.38 16.36
N HIS A 133 17.73 11.14 17.31
CA HIS A 133 18.03 11.07 18.73
C HIS A 133 16.80 10.79 19.60
N TYR A 134 15.61 10.68 19.00
CA TYR A 134 14.33 10.42 19.67
C TYR A 134 14.43 9.34 20.77
N HIS A 135 14.98 8.18 20.41
CA HIS A 135 15.09 7.03 21.30
C HIS A 135 16.24 7.10 22.31
N ARG A 136 17.03 8.19 22.33
CA ARG A 136 18.08 8.42 23.34
C ARG A 136 17.53 9.09 24.61
N GLY A 137 16.34 9.69 24.53
CA GLY A 137 15.64 10.24 25.69
C GLY A 137 14.98 9.14 26.52
N GLY A 138 15.00 9.26 27.85
CA GLY A 138 14.31 8.31 28.74
C GLY A 138 12.77 8.37 28.64
N ASN A 139 12.22 9.41 28.00
CA ASN A 139 10.80 9.58 27.73
C ASN A 139 10.63 10.42 26.44
N PRO A 140 10.57 9.79 25.26
CA PRO A 140 10.44 10.54 24.01
C PRO A 140 9.06 11.20 23.89
N ASP A 141 8.99 12.39 23.30
CA ASP A 141 7.73 13.05 22.96
C ASP A 141 6.92 12.19 21.98
N PRO A 142 5.59 12.22 21.97
CA PRO A 142 4.82 11.46 20.99
C PRO A 142 5.10 11.98 19.56
N VAL A 143 5.14 11.06 18.61
CA VAL A 143 5.17 11.38 17.18
C VAL A 143 3.89 12.10 16.81
N ILE A 144 4.05 13.24 16.13
CA ILE A 144 2.93 14.02 15.60
C ILE A 144 2.94 13.87 14.08
N LEU A 145 1.83 13.41 13.51
CA LEU A 145 1.65 13.32 12.07
C LEU A 145 0.89 14.53 11.56
N GLU A 146 1.50 15.28 10.65
CA GLU A 146 0.90 16.43 9.99
C GLU A 146 0.64 16.10 8.52
N ILE A 147 -0.58 16.37 8.06
CA ILE A 147 -0.92 16.28 6.63
C ILE A 147 -0.38 17.56 5.95
N ASP A 148 0.79 17.45 5.32
CA ASP A 148 1.40 18.54 4.54
C ASP A 148 0.63 18.75 3.23
N ALA A 149 0.11 17.66 2.64
CA ALA A 149 -0.75 17.75 1.47
C ALA A 149 -1.70 16.56 1.28
N GLU A 150 -2.91 16.86 0.83
CA GLU A 150 -3.93 15.86 0.48
C GLU A 150 -3.63 15.17 -0.87
N PRO A 151 -3.89 13.84 -1.01
CA PRO A 151 -3.82 13.14 -2.27
C PRO A 151 -4.97 13.57 -3.15
N VAL A 152 -4.78 13.37 -4.45
CA VAL A 152 -5.85 13.52 -5.44
C VAL A 152 -6.06 12.14 -6.05
N PRO A 153 -7.18 11.45 -5.71
CA PRO A 153 -7.46 10.14 -6.27
C PRO A 153 -7.43 10.16 -7.79
N ARG A 154 -6.82 9.13 -8.38
CA ARG A 154 -6.64 9.02 -9.83
C ARG A 154 -7.21 7.72 -10.38
N GLN A 155 -7.46 7.72 -11.69
CA GLN A 155 -7.76 6.48 -12.38
C GLN A 155 -6.54 5.55 -12.35
N VAL A 156 -6.80 4.30 -12.01
CA VAL A 156 -5.83 3.21 -12.00
C VAL A 156 -5.66 2.61 -13.39
N VAL A 157 -4.57 1.88 -13.60
CA VAL A 157 -4.43 0.99 -14.74
C VAL A 157 -5.08 -0.35 -14.36
N PRO A 158 -6.21 -0.75 -14.98
CA PRO A 158 -6.98 -1.91 -14.50
C PRO A 158 -6.19 -3.22 -14.45
N GLU A 159 -5.31 -3.45 -15.43
CA GLU A 159 -4.40 -4.59 -15.45
C GLU A 159 -3.48 -4.62 -14.21
N MET A 160 -2.90 -3.48 -13.86
CA MET A 160 -1.97 -3.35 -12.72
C MET A 160 -2.69 -3.54 -11.38
N MET A 161 -3.95 -3.10 -11.29
CA MET A 161 -4.80 -3.37 -10.12
C MET A 161 -5.08 -4.88 -9.97
N LEU A 162 -5.44 -5.56 -11.07
CA LEU A 162 -5.71 -7.00 -11.06
C LEU A 162 -4.46 -7.84 -10.77
N GLU A 163 -3.27 -7.37 -11.15
CA GLU A 163 -2.01 -8.04 -10.83
C GLU A 163 -1.74 -8.14 -9.31
N MET A 164 -2.37 -7.29 -8.49
CA MET A 164 -2.29 -7.38 -7.03
C MET A 164 -2.96 -8.65 -6.47
N LEU A 165 -3.91 -9.24 -7.20
CA LEU A 165 -4.64 -10.43 -6.79
C LEU A 165 -3.81 -11.69 -7.00
N TRP A 166 -4.00 -12.70 -6.17
CA TRP A 166 -3.45 -14.05 -6.34
C TRP A 166 -4.23 -14.83 -7.40
N ALA A 167 -3.68 -15.98 -7.82
CA ALA A 167 -4.31 -16.78 -8.88
C ALA A 167 -5.73 -17.26 -8.51
N GLU A 168 -5.93 -17.69 -7.27
CA GLU A 168 -7.24 -18.10 -6.78
C GLU A 168 -8.20 -16.92 -6.63
N GLU A 169 -7.71 -15.79 -6.10
CA GLU A 169 -8.48 -14.55 -5.99
C GLU A 169 -8.93 -14.02 -7.36
N LEU A 170 -8.10 -14.12 -8.40
CA LEU A 170 -8.50 -13.79 -9.77
C LEU A 170 -9.63 -14.70 -10.27
N ARG A 171 -9.60 -16.00 -9.96
CA ARG A 171 -10.70 -16.90 -10.33
C ARG A 171 -11.97 -16.57 -9.55
N ASN A 172 -11.85 -16.26 -8.26
CA ASN A 172 -12.98 -15.82 -7.43
C ASN A 172 -13.56 -14.49 -7.92
N ALA A 173 -12.71 -13.59 -8.42
CA ALA A 173 -13.13 -12.36 -9.06
C ALA A 173 -13.92 -12.63 -10.35
N CYS A 174 -13.42 -13.52 -11.23
CA CYS A 174 -14.18 -13.99 -12.40
C CYS A 174 -15.54 -14.58 -11.99
N CYS A 175 -15.57 -15.47 -10.99
CA CYS A 175 -16.83 -16.06 -10.49
C CYS A 175 -17.82 -14.98 -9.99
N SER A 176 -17.33 -13.99 -9.23
CA SER A 176 -18.14 -12.87 -8.73
C SER A 176 -18.73 -12.03 -9.87
N LEU A 177 -18.00 -11.91 -10.97
CA LEU A 177 -18.42 -11.22 -12.19
C LEU A 177 -19.18 -12.11 -13.18
N ARG A 178 -19.48 -13.36 -12.81
CA ARG A 178 -20.13 -14.37 -13.68
C ARG A 178 -19.35 -14.66 -14.97
N ILE A 179 -18.03 -14.49 -14.94
CA ILE A 179 -17.13 -14.81 -16.04
C ILE A 179 -16.72 -16.29 -15.92
N PRO A 180 -16.98 -17.13 -16.94
CA PRO A 180 -16.69 -18.55 -16.87
C PRO A 180 -15.19 -18.82 -16.85
N VAL A 181 -14.71 -19.46 -15.79
CA VAL A 181 -13.33 -19.93 -15.64
C VAL A 181 -13.30 -21.34 -15.04
N THR A 182 -12.17 -22.03 -15.22
CA THR A 182 -11.91 -23.32 -14.59
C THR A 182 -10.75 -23.21 -13.62
N SER A 183 -10.52 -24.25 -12.81
CA SER A 183 -9.34 -24.34 -11.95
C SER A 183 -8.02 -24.25 -12.72
N ASN A 184 -8.02 -24.60 -14.01
CA ASN A 184 -6.84 -24.54 -14.89
C ASN A 184 -6.67 -23.19 -15.59
N THR A 185 -7.61 -22.25 -15.45
CA THR A 185 -7.46 -20.91 -16.02
C THR A 185 -6.26 -20.21 -15.35
N THR A 186 -5.33 -19.71 -16.17
CA THR A 186 -4.11 -19.04 -15.73
C THR A 186 -4.38 -17.59 -15.35
N ARG A 187 -3.47 -16.97 -14.57
CA ARG A 187 -3.61 -15.55 -14.18
C ARG A 187 -3.81 -14.62 -15.39
N PRO A 188 -2.99 -14.69 -16.46
CA PRO A 188 -3.16 -13.77 -17.59
C PRO A 188 -4.50 -13.97 -18.30
N LYS A 189 -5.01 -15.22 -18.35
CA LYS A 189 -6.34 -15.50 -18.92
C LYS A 189 -7.48 -14.95 -18.06
N CYS A 190 -7.38 -15.02 -16.73
CA CYS A 190 -8.36 -14.39 -15.84
C CYS A 190 -8.34 -12.87 -16.00
N ILE A 191 -7.15 -12.26 -16.00
CA ILE A 191 -6.99 -10.81 -16.16
C ILE A 191 -7.59 -10.36 -17.50
N ALA A 192 -7.21 -10.98 -18.62
CA ALA A 192 -7.77 -10.66 -19.93
C ALA A 192 -9.30 -10.79 -19.96
N ALA A 193 -9.85 -11.88 -19.40
CA ALA A 193 -11.29 -12.09 -19.38
C ALA A 193 -12.04 -11.03 -18.55
N ILE A 194 -11.46 -10.56 -17.44
CA ILE A 194 -12.02 -9.47 -16.64
C ILE A 194 -11.94 -8.15 -17.40
N LEU A 195 -10.80 -7.83 -18.01
CA LEU A 195 -10.61 -6.59 -18.78
C LEU A 195 -11.57 -6.48 -19.97
N ASP A 196 -11.90 -7.59 -20.62
CA ASP A 196 -12.84 -7.62 -21.74
C ASP A 196 -14.31 -7.43 -21.33
N GLN A 197 -14.68 -7.75 -20.08
CA GLN A 197 -16.08 -7.89 -19.67
C GLN A 197 -16.51 -6.97 -18.51
N ALA A 198 -15.57 -6.41 -17.75
CA ALA A 198 -15.86 -5.61 -16.58
C ALA A 198 -15.44 -4.15 -16.76
N GLY A 199 -16.30 -3.23 -16.34
CA GLY A 199 -15.97 -1.80 -16.26
C GLY A 199 -15.03 -1.48 -15.09
N PRO A 200 -14.41 -0.27 -15.07
CA PRO A 200 -13.48 0.14 -14.03
C PRO A 200 -14.03 0.01 -12.60
N GLU A 201 -15.28 0.39 -12.36
CA GLU A 201 -15.91 0.30 -11.03
C GLU A 201 -16.06 -1.15 -10.56
N GLN A 202 -16.42 -2.07 -11.46
CA GLN A 202 -16.55 -3.50 -11.15
C GLN A 202 -15.18 -4.11 -10.83
N ILE A 203 -14.14 -3.70 -11.57
CA ILE A 203 -12.76 -4.13 -11.33
C ILE A 203 -12.28 -3.67 -9.94
N ILE A 204 -12.53 -2.42 -9.58
CA ILE A 204 -12.18 -1.89 -8.25
C ILE A 204 -12.93 -2.66 -7.16
N ALA A 205 -14.25 -2.79 -7.28
CA ALA A 205 -15.08 -3.45 -6.29
C ALA A 205 -14.67 -4.93 -6.08
N VAL A 206 -14.43 -5.67 -7.17
CA VAL A 206 -14.05 -7.08 -7.07
C VAL A 206 -12.64 -7.23 -6.51
N THR A 207 -11.72 -6.35 -6.87
CA THR A 207 -10.35 -6.33 -6.33
C THR A 207 -10.38 -6.05 -4.83
N CYS A 208 -11.12 -5.03 -4.41
CA CYS A 208 -11.32 -4.69 -3.01
C CYS A 208 -11.88 -5.88 -2.23
N ARG A 209 -12.94 -6.52 -2.73
CA ARG A 209 -13.53 -7.72 -2.09
C ARG A 209 -12.49 -8.82 -1.89
N GLN A 210 -11.72 -9.17 -2.92
CA GLN A 210 -10.71 -10.23 -2.82
C GLN A 210 -9.60 -9.86 -1.83
N LEU A 211 -9.09 -8.63 -1.89
CA LEU A 211 -8.03 -8.17 -0.98
C LEU A 211 -8.51 -8.08 0.48
N ARG A 212 -9.77 -7.71 0.72
CA ARG A 212 -10.39 -7.73 2.06
C ARG A 212 -10.54 -9.16 2.60
N ALA A 213 -10.90 -10.11 1.75
CA ALA A 213 -11.07 -11.52 2.12
C ALA A 213 -9.73 -12.30 2.24
N ARG A 214 -8.62 -11.73 1.76
CA ARG A 214 -7.31 -12.41 1.74
C ARG A 214 -6.86 -12.82 3.14
N ASN A 215 -6.72 -14.12 3.36
CA ASN A 215 -6.07 -14.65 4.55
C ASN A 215 -4.54 -14.56 4.38
N ALA A 216 -3.95 -13.46 4.85
CA ALA A 216 -2.52 -13.19 4.75
C ALA A 216 -1.79 -13.56 6.04
N LEU A 217 -0.56 -14.09 5.93
CA LEU A 217 0.27 -14.54 7.06
C LEU A 217 1.12 -13.41 7.70
N TRP A 218 0.91 -12.14 7.33
CA TRP A 218 1.69 -10.99 7.80
C TRP A 218 0.80 -9.97 8.53
N ARG A 219 1.40 -8.93 9.15
CA ARG A 219 0.68 -7.88 9.93
C ARG A 219 -0.47 -7.30 9.10
N ALA A 220 -1.68 -7.66 9.46
CA ALA A 220 -2.92 -7.27 8.79
C ALA A 220 -4.08 -7.46 9.75
N ASP A 221 -5.15 -6.71 9.54
CA ASP A 221 -6.43 -7.00 10.16
C ASP A 221 -6.94 -8.38 9.76
N GLN A 222 -7.87 -8.88 10.59
CA GLN A 222 -8.64 -10.07 10.26
C GLN A 222 -9.31 -9.93 8.88
N PRO A 223 -9.35 -11.00 8.08
CA PRO A 223 -10.05 -10.99 6.81
C PRO A 223 -11.52 -10.58 6.98
N ILE A 224 -12.02 -9.76 6.05
CA ILE A 224 -13.43 -9.37 5.99
C ILE A 224 -14.09 -10.17 4.87
N LEU A 225 -14.94 -11.13 5.24
CA LEU A 225 -15.72 -11.91 4.31
C LEU A 225 -17.04 -11.19 4.04
N GLU A 226 -17.21 -10.64 2.85
CA GLU A 226 -18.50 -10.10 2.43
C GLU A 226 -19.49 -11.23 2.19
N VAL A 227 -20.65 -11.17 2.84
CA VAL A 227 -21.76 -12.08 2.53
C VAL A 227 -22.38 -11.60 1.22
N SER A 228 -22.35 -12.45 0.19
CA SER A 228 -23.06 -12.18 -1.06
C SER A 228 -24.55 -12.00 -0.75
N ALA A 229 -25.10 -10.81 -1.04
CA ALA A 229 -26.54 -10.60 -1.12
C ALA A 229 -27.12 -11.30 -2.36
#